data_AF-A0A7G2M091-F1
#
_entry.id   AF-A0A7G2M091-F1
#
_cell.length_a   1.000
_cell.length_b   1.000
_cell.length_c   1.000
_cell.angle_alpha   90.00
_cell.angle_beta   90.00
_cell.angle_gamma   90.00
#
_symmetry.space_group_name_H-M   'P 1'
#
loop_
_entity.id
_entity.type
_entity.pdbx_description
1 polymer ?
#
loop_
_entity_poly.entity_id
_entity_poly.type
_entity_poly.pdbx_seq_one_letter_code
_entity_poly.pdbx_strand_id
1 'polypeptide(L)' 'AELFGFDKSAMRITLDVGVQRPDLVDAEALRAVFPYGEVTVNLHLGGLDVPRPEGEGNPTVMANVALSVGFDMERADD' A
#
# COMPACT_ATOMS: atom_id res chain seq x y z
N ALA A 1 2.15 9.05 16.50
CA ALA A 1 3.55 9.18 16.95
C ALA A 1 3.57 9.97 18.26
N GLU A 2 3.34 11.28 18.24
CA GLU A 2 3.34 12.10 19.47
C GLU A 2 2.30 11.67 20.52
N LEU A 3 1.16 11.11 20.10
CA LEU A 3 0.13 10.58 21.02
C LEU A 3 0.62 9.36 21.87
N PHE A 4 1.70 8.69 21.44
CA PHE A 4 2.28 7.52 22.11
C PHE A 4 3.78 7.67 22.38
N GLY A 5 4.37 8.85 22.14
CA GLY A 5 5.81 9.10 22.33
C GLY A 5 6.76 8.39 21.36
N PHE A 6 6.26 7.69 20.33
CA PHE A 6 7.09 6.98 19.36
C PHE A 6 7.49 7.88 18.19
N ASP A 7 8.72 7.69 17.68
CA ASP A 7 9.18 8.32 16.44
C ASP A 7 8.32 7.89 15.25
N LYS A 8 8.11 8.78 14.27
CA LYS A 8 7.36 8.45 13.05
C LYS A 8 8.05 7.37 12.22
N SER A 9 9.37 7.22 12.35
CA SER A 9 10.14 6.14 11.73
C SER A 9 9.81 4.76 12.29
N ALA A 10 9.25 4.69 13.51
CA ALA A 10 8.84 3.43 14.13
C ALA A 10 7.46 2.93 13.64
N MET A 11 6.78 3.70 12.77
CA MET A 11 5.54 3.26 12.16
C MET A 11 5.79 2.06 11.25
N ARG A 12 5.05 0.98 11.47
CA ARG A 12 4.94 -0.14 10.53
C ARG A 12 3.73 0.11 9.65
N ILE A 13 3.97 0.16 8.35
CA ILE A 13 2.97 0.45 7.32
C ILE A 13 2.82 -0.80 6.45
N THR A 14 1.61 -1.34 6.38
CA THR A 14 1.27 -2.39 5.42
C THR A 14 0.36 -1.80 4.35
N LEU A 15 0.81 -1.90 3.11
CA LEU A 15 0.09 -1.45 1.92
C LEU A 15 -0.33 -2.67 1.10
N ASP A 16 -1.62 -2.96 1.07
CA ASP A 16 -2.19 -4.00 0.21
C ASP A 16 -2.83 -3.36 -1.02
N VAL A 17 -2.35 -3.72 -2.21
CA VAL A 17 -2.86 -3.20 -3.50
C VAL A 17 -3.44 -4.35 -4.31
N GLY A 18 -4.73 -4.28 -4.60
CA GLY A 18 -5.42 -5.19 -5.52
C GLY A 18 -5.57 -4.57 -6.91
N VAL A 19 -4.98 -5.21 -7.92
CA VAL A 19 -5.04 -4.79 -9.34
C VAL A 19 -5.05 -6.02 -10.27
N GLN A 20 -5.51 -5.89 -11.52
CA GLN A 20 -5.60 -7.02 -12.45
C GLN A 20 -4.24 -7.58 -12.87
N ARG A 21 -3.19 -6.75 -12.86
CA ARG A 21 -1.83 -7.08 -13.29
C ARG A 21 -0.81 -6.71 -12.21
N PRO A 22 -0.78 -7.41 -11.06
CA PRO A 22 0.12 -7.07 -9.96
C PRO A 22 1.60 -7.22 -10.35
N ASP A 23 1.91 -8.09 -11.32
CA ASP A 23 3.24 -8.31 -11.88
C ASP A 23 3.83 -7.08 -12.59
N LEU A 24 2.98 -6.14 -13.01
CA LEU A 24 3.37 -4.92 -13.72
C LEU A 24 3.49 -3.69 -12.81
N VAL A 25 3.26 -3.84 -11.50
CA VAL A 25 3.32 -2.74 -10.54
C VAL A 25 4.74 -2.56 -10.03
N ASP A 26 5.22 -1.32 -10.03
CA ASP A 26 6.49 -0.94 -9.41
C ASP A 26 6.31 -0.75 -7.89
N ALA A 27 6.70 -1.77 -7.14
CA ALA A 27 6.62 -1.75 -5.68
C ALA A 27 7.55 -0.72 -5.03
N GLU A 28 8.70 -0.40 -5.65
CA GLU A 28 9.65 0.58 -5.11
C GLU A 28 9.13 2.01 -5.31
N ALA A 29 8.50 2.29 -6.46
CA ALA A 29 7.80 3.54 -6.67
C ALA A 29 6.69 3.76 -5.61
N LEU A 30 5.94 2.71 -5.25
CA LEU A 30 4.94 2.78 -4.19
C LEU A 30 5.57 3.05 -2.81
N ARG A 31 6.67 2.36 -2.47
CA ARG A 31 7.41 2.58 -1.21
C ARG A 31 7.92 4.02 -1.10
N ALA A 32 8.44 4.57 -2.18
CA ALA A 32 9.02 5.92 -2.22
C ALA A 32 8.01 7.05 -1.99
N VAL A 33 6.69 6.80 -2.12
CA VAL A 33 5.64 7.78 -1.80
C VAL A 33 5.58 8.06 -0.29
N PHE A 34 5.96 7.10 0.56
CA PHE A 34 5.88 7.27 2.00
C PHE A 34 7.11 8.03 2.52
N PRO A 35 6.93 9.15 3.23
CA PRO A 35 8.04 9.98 3.70
C PRO A 35 8.81 9.37 4.88
N TYR A 36 8.23 8.39 5.58
CA TYR A 36 8.80 7.73 6.76
C TYR A 36 8.02 6.46 7.09
N GLY A 37 8.57 5.66 8.01
CA GLY A 37 8.02 4.37 8.43
C GLY A 37 8.60 3.21 7.63
N GLU A 38 8.43 2.01 8.17
CA GLU A 38 8.79 0.76 7.51
C GLU A 38 7.59 0.27 6.69
N VAL A 39 7.71 0.34 5.36
CA VAL A 39 6.62 0.00 4.44
C VAL A 39 6.79 -1.41 3.89
N THR A 40 5.79 -2.25 4.13
CA THR A 40 5.61 -3.53 3.44
C THR A 40 4.54 -3.36 2.36
N VAL A 41 4.89 -3.65 1.11
CA VAL A 41 3.96 -3.59 -0.03
C VAL A 41 3.59 -5.00 -0.45
N ASN A 42 2.29 -5.29 -0.45
CA ASN A 42 1.73 -6.54 -0.93
C ASN A 42 0.89 -6.25 -2.18
N LEU A 43 1.20 -6.96 -3.27
CA LEU A 43 0.50 -6.84 -4.54
C LEU A 43 -0.35 -8.07 -4.76
N HIS A 44 -1.64 -7.86 -4.99
CA HIS A 44 -2.65 -8.90 -5.11
C HIS A 44 -3.39 -8.77 -6.44
N LEU A 45 -3.87 -9.91 -6.96
CA LEU A 45 -4.88 -9.87 -8.01
C LEU A 45 -6.18 -9.28 -7.42
N GLY A 46 -6.70 -8.23 -8.04
CA GLY A 46 -7.92 -7.55 -7.57
C GLY A 46 -8.29 -6.36 -8.46
N GLY A 47 -9.07 -5.43 -7.92
CA GLY A 47 -9.48 -4.23 -8.66
C GLY A 47 -10.24 -4.57 -9.94
N LEU A 48 -10.16 -3.69 -10.94
CA LEU A 48 -10.85 -3.85 -12.22
C LEU A 48 -10.13 -3.12 -13.34
N ASP A 49 -9.94 -3.81 -14.47
CA ASP A 49 -9.54 -3.18 -15.73
C ASP A 49 -10.80 -3.02 -16.60
N VAL A 50 -11.04 -1.80 -17.08
CA VAL A 50 -12.10 -1.52 -18.04
C VAL A 50 -11.46 -1.28 -19.39
N PRO A 51 -11.63 -2.20 -20.37
CA PRO A 51 -11.15 -2.01 -21.73
C PRO A 51 -11.75 -0.75 -22.34
N ARG A 52 -11.01 -0.12 -23.26
CA ARG A 52 -11.58 0.98 -24.03
C ARG A 52 -12.76 0.48 -24.89
N PRO A 53 -13.77 1.33 -25.16
CA PRO A 53 -14.88 0.97 -26.03
C PRO A 53 -14.46 0.43 -27.41
N GLU A 54 -13.34 0.92 -27.93
CA GLU A 54 -12.77 0.60 -29.24
C GLU A 54 -11.95 -0.71 -29.22
N GLY A 55 -11.67 -1.26 -28.03
CA GLY A 55 -10.92 -2.50 -27.83
C GLY A 55 -9.39 -2.38 -27.95
N GLU A 56 -8.87 -1.19 -28.30
CA GLU A 56 -7.43 -0.96 -28.51
C GLU A 56 -6.79 -0.03 -27.48
N GLY A 57 -5.52 -0.30 -27.16
CA GLY A 57 -4.72 0.47 -26.21
C GLY A 57 -4.93 0.07 -24.73
N ASN A 58 -4.28 0.82 -23.83
CA ASN A 58 -4.32 0.51 -22.39
C ASN A 58 -5.74 0.68 -21.79
N PRO A 59 -6.20 -0.27 -20.95
CA PRO A 59 -7.47 -0.12 -20.26
C PRO A 59 -7.40 1.01 -19.22
N THR A 60 -8.57 1.46 -18.76
CA THR A 60 -8.66 2.20 -17.51
C THR A 60 -8.48 1.22 -16.36
N VAL A 61 -7.41 1.38 -15.59
CA VAL A 61 -7.08 0.52 -14.45
C VAL A 61 -7.63 1.12 -13.16
N MET A 62 -8.41 0.35 -12.41
CA MET A 62 -8.85 0.69 -11.05
C MET A 62 -8.18 -0.26 -10.06
N ALA A 63 -7.34 0.30 -9.20
CA ALA A 63 -6.72 -0.43 -8.10
C ALA A 63 -7.47 -0.18 -6.79
N ASN A 64 -7.71 -1.24 -6.02
CA ASN A 64 -8.20 -1.13 -4.65
C ASN A 64 -7.02 -1.16 -3.69
N VAL A 65 -7.01 -0.26 -2.71
CA VAL A 65 -5.88 -0.13 -1.79
C VAL A 65 -6.39 -0.13 -0.35
N ALA A 66 -5.75 -0.94 0.50
CA ALA A 66 -5.92 -0.90 1.93
C ALA A 66 -4.59 -0.50 2.59
N LEU A 67 -4.65 0.44 3.54
CA LEU A 67 -3.50 0.94 4.27
C LEU A 67 -3.71 0.67 5.76
N SER A 68 -2.81 -0.12 6.35
CA SER A 68 -2.75 -0.35 7.79
C SER A 68 -1.50 0.30 8.34
N VAL A 69 -1.66 1.08 9.42
CA VAL A 69 -0.56 1.75 10.10
C VAL A 69 -0.61 1.39 11.57
N GLY A 70 0.50 0.90 12.10
CA GLY A 70 0.62 0.51 13.50
C GLY A 70 2.02 0.75 14.05
N PHE A 71 2.16 0.49 15.35
CA PHE A 71 3.45 0.42 16.03
C PHE A 71 3.58 -0.99 16.60
N ASP A 72 4.82 -1.49 16.65
CA ASP A 72 5.11 -2.68 17.45
C ASP A 72 5.22 -2.25 18.91
N MET A 73 4.22 -2.58 19.71
CA MET A 73 4.09 -2.11 21.09
C MET A 73 4.10 -3.30 22.02
N GLU A 74 4.96 -3.26 23.04
CA GLU A 74 4.80 -4.11 24.21
C GLU A 74 3.68 -3.55 25.10
N ARG A 75 3.02 -4.45 25.82
CA ARG A 75 1.99 -4.07 26.79
C ARG A 75 2.66 -3.25 27.89
N ALA A 76 2.09 -2.10 28.26
CA ALA A 76 2.51 -1.44 29.49
C ALA A 76 2.11 -2.35 30.66
N ASP A 77 3.09 -2.79 31.45
CA ASP A 77 2.84 -3.51 32.70
C ASP A 77 2.16 -2.56 33.70
N ASP A 78 1.01 -2.97 34.25
CA ASP A 78 0.27 -2.29 35.33
C ASP A 78 0.84 -2.62 36.71
#